data_AF-A0AAN7UP03-F1
#
_entry.id   AF-A0AAN7UP03-F1
#
_cell.length_a   1.000
_cell.length_b   1.000
_cell.length_c   1.000
_cell.angle_alpha   90.00
_cell.angle_beta   90.00
_cell.angle_gamma   90.00
#
_symmetry.space_group_name_H-M   'P 1'
#
loop_
_entity.id
_entity.type
_entity.pdbx_description
1 polymer ?
#
loop_
_entity_poly.entity_id
_entity_poly.type
_entity_poly.pdbx_seq_one_letter_code
_entity_poly.pdbx_strand_id
1 'polypeptide(L)'
;MPSVSSANVSDSNGHLQRPIHKFFFILLFIASLTGIGIASGSASVPVPPGSPSPFISNYLTKTAVVIFTAEYLAAGLIFFIIFAQSIDIPSTEVRLLTCVAVCSPLIIARLVYGLLAAFSNDLRFNLLIGNTTIYFVLSVLTEIIAVGISVVVGLSLPKTLELDERI
;
A
#
# COMPACT_ATOMS: atom_id res chain seq x y z
N MET A 1 -33.20 40.16 -35.09
CA MET A 1 -34.06 39.27 -34.29
C MET A 1 -34.78 38.35 -35.24
N PRO A 2 -34.51 37.04 -35.17
CA PRO A 2 -35.39 36.17 -34.39
C PRO A 2 -34.65 35.26 -33.41
N SER A 3 -35.38 34.94 -32.34
CA SER A 3 -35.08 33.99 -31.26
C SER A 3 -35.08 32.55 -31.76
N VAL A 4 -34.03 31.80 -31.45
CA VAL A 4 -34.06 30.34 -31.45
C VAL A 4 -33.61 29.85 -30.09
N SER A 5 -34.62 29.56 -29.27
CA SER A 5 -34.72 28.45 -28.33
C SER A 5 -33.39 27.78 -27.97
N SER A 6 -32.88 28.11 -26.79
CA SER A 6 -31.86 27.33 -26.08
C SER A 6 -32.40 25.93 -25.82
N ALA A 7 -32.22 25.05 -26.80
CA ALA A 7 -32.37 23.62 -26.66
C ALA A 7 -31.35 23.17 -25.64
N ASN A 8 -31.86 22.89 -24.44
CA ASN A 8 -31.39 21.93 -23.46
C ASN A 8 -30.38 20.94 -24.07
N VAL A 9 -29.09 21.25 -23.95
CA VAL A 9 -27.99 20.33 -24.25
C VAL A 9 -28.03 19.30 -23.13
N SER A 10 -28.86 18.28 -23.37
CA SER A 10 -28.88 17.03 -22.64
C SER A 10 -27.49 16.42 -22.84
N ASP A 11 -26.64 16.57 -21.83
CA ASP A 11 -25.28 16.03 -21.80
C ASP A 11 -25.37 14.50 -21.78
N SER A 12 -25.40 13.93 -22.99
CA SER A 12 -25.56 12.51 -23.30
C SER A 12 -24.25 11.75 -23.14
N ASN A 13 -23.54 11.98 -22.05
CA ASN A 13 -22.30 11.30 -21.73
C ASN A 13 -22.46 10.58 -20.39
N GLY A 14 -23.18 9.46 -20.43
CA GLY A 14 -23.23 8.46 -19.37
C GLY A 14 -21.88 7.77 -19.20
N HIS A 15 -20.85 8.51 -18.81
CA HIS A 15 -19.63 7.94 -18.28
C HIS A 15 -19.93 7.53 -16.84
N LEU A 16 -20.38 6.28 -16.65
CA LEU A 16 -20.36 5.65 -15.32
C LEU A 16 -18.90 5.59 -14.87
N GLN A 17 -18.37 6.67 -14.32
CA GLN A 17 -17.18 6.63 -13.48
C GLN A 17 -17.56 5.80 -12.26
N ARG A 18 -17.30 4.49 -12.30
CA ARG A 18 -17.64 3.57 -11.20
C ARG A 18 -16.96 4.08 -9.92
N PRO A 19 -17.71 4.69 -8.98
CA PRO A 19 -17.13 5.36 -7.80
C PRO A 19 -16.56 4.36 -6.79
N ILE A 20 -16.84 3.09 -7.00
CA ILE A 20 -16.49 1.95 -6.15
C ILE A 20 -14.97 1.90 -5.94
N HIS A 21 -14.16 2.10 -6.98
CA HIS A 21 -12.70 2.06 -6.85
C HIS A 21 -12.15 3.19 -5.98
N LYS A 22 -12.71 4.40 -6.08
CA LYS A 22 -12.25 5.57 -5.29
C LYS A 22 -12.52 5.38 -3.79
N PHE A 23 -13.67 4.80 -3.45
CA PHE A 23 -14.05 4.56 -2.06
C PHE A 23 -13.12 3.54 -1.36
N PHE A 24 -12.78 2.44 -2.03
CA PHE A 24 -11.85 1.45 -1.47
C PHE A 24 -10.43 2.00 -1.30
N PHE A 25 -9.93 2.78 -2.28
CA PHE A 25 -8.64 3.44 -2.16
C PHE A 25 -8.60 4.45 -1.01
N ILE A 26 -9.68 5.19 -0.79
CA ILE A 26 -9.82 6.10 0.35
C ILE A 26 -9.82 5.34 1.67
N LEU A 27 -10.52 4.19 1.74
CA LEU A 27 -10.51 3.35 2.94
C LEU A 27 -9.12 2.84 3.29
N LEU A 28 -8.36 2.36 2.30
CA LEU A 28 -6.97 1.94 2.49
C LEU A 28 -6.11 3.12 2.97
N PHE A 29 -6.27 4.30 2.37
CA PHE A 29 -5.52 5.49 2.77
C PHE A 29 -5.82 5.92 4.22
N ILE A 30 -7.08 5.94 4.63
CA ILE A 30 -7.47 6.28 6.01
C ILE A 30 -6.97 5.21 6.99
N ALA A 31 -7.05 3.93 6.63
CA ALA A 31 -6.53 2.83 7.44
C ALA A 31 -5.02 2.98 7.65
N SER A 32 -4.27 3.28 6.58
CA SER A 32 -2.83 3.53 6.62
C SER A 32 -2.48 4.72 7.51
N LEU A 33 -3.19 5.84 7.35
CA LEU A 33 -3.01 7.04 8.17
C LEU A 33 -3.26 6.77 9.65
N THR A 34 -4.30 5.99 9.95
CA THR A 34 -4.63 5.54 11.30
C THR A 34 -3.54 4.63 11.86
N GLY A 35 -3.04 3.69 11.06
CA GLY A 35 -1.94 2.79 11.44
C GLY A 35 -0.66 3.54 11.82
N ILE A 36 -0.28 4.56 11.03
CA ILE A 36 0.86 5.44 11.33
C ILE A 36 0.63 6.23 12.62
N GLY A 37 -0.58 6.74 12.83
CA GLY A 37 -0.94 7.49 14.05
C GLY A 37 -0.87 6.65 15.33
N ILE A 38 -1.30 5.38 15.27
CA ILE A 38 -1.19 4.46 16.42
C ILE A 38 0.28 4.07 16.66
N ALA A 39 1.04 3.85 15.59
CA ALA A 39 2.46 3.47 15.69
C ALA A 39 3.30 4.57 16.36
N SER A 40 3.07 5.84 16.04
CA SER A 40 3.79 6.97 16.67
C SER A 40 3.46 7.14 18.16
N GLY A 41 2.21 6.85 18.56
CA GLY A 41 1.79 6.88 19.97
C GLY A 41 2.30 5.72 20.82
N SER A 42 2.82 4.65 20.22
CA SER A 42 3.32 3.48 20.96
C SER A 42 4.65 3.72 21.69
N ALA A 43 5.46 4.68 21.23
CA ALA A 43 6.75 5.01 21.84
C ALA A 43 6.63 5.82 23.14
N SER A 44 5.45 6.38 23.41
CA SER A 44 5.18 7.29 24.54
C SER A 44 4.46 6.61 25.71
N VAL A 45 4.19 5.30 25.66
CA VAL A 45 3.52 4.58 26.74
C VAL A 45 4.50 4.30 27.88
N PRO A 46 4.18 4.66 29.14
CA PRO A 46 5.03 4.40 30.28
C PRO A 46 5.31 2.90 30.45
N VAL A 47 6.58 2.55 30.50
CA VAL A 47 7.03 1.18 30.73
C VAL A 47 6.86 0.84 32.22
N PRO A 48 6.22 -0.30 32.57
CA PRO A 48 6.10 -0.72 33.96
C PRO A 48 7.48 -0.92 34.62
N PRO A 49 7.69 -0.44 35.86
CA PRO A 49 8.94 -0.62 36.59
C PRO A 49 9.21 -2.11 36.85
N GLY A 50 10.42 -2.57 36.55
CA GLY A 50 10.83 -3.98 36.69
C GLY A 50 10.74 -4.83 35.42
N SER A 51 10.39 -4.22 34.29
CA SER A 51 10.44 -4.88 32.99
C SER A 51 11.88 -5.06 32.50
N PRO A 52 12.23 -6.22 31.90
CA PRO A 52 13.59 -6.52 31.44
C PRO A 52 14.03 -5.68 30.24
N SER A 53 13.13 -4.90 29.63
CA SER A 53 13.44 -4.03 28.50
C SER A 53 12.50 -2.82 28.45
N PRO A 54 12.98 -1.61 28.13
CA PRO A 54 12.17 -0.39 27.97
C PRO A 54 11.24 -0.40 26.75
N PHE A 55 11.18 -1.51 26.00
CA PHE A 55 10.37 -1.65 24.79
C PHE A 55 9.58 -2.96 24.85
N ILE A 56 8.57 -3.01 25.71
CA ILE A 56 7.61 -4.12 25.68
C ILE A 56 6.67 -3.88 24.50
N SER A 57 6.49 -4.90 23.66
CA SER A 57 5.43 -4.99 22.66
C SER A 57 4.08 -4.74 23.34
N ASN A 58 3.64 -3.49 23.31
CA ASN A 58 2.40 -3.06 23.92
C ASN A 58 1.22 -3.45 23.03
N TYR A 59 0.04 -3.49 23.62
CA TYR A 59 -1.22 -3.75 22.90
C TYR A 59 -1.40 -2.81 21.69
N LEU A 60 -0.92 -1.56 21.79
CA LEU A 60 -0.94 -0.58 20.70
C LEU A 60 -0.12 -1.01 19.47
N THR A 61 1.10 -1.50 19.67
CA THR A 61 1.97 -1.98 18.58
C THR A 61 1.37 -3.20 17.91
N LYS A 62 0.82 -4.13 18.69
CA LYS A 62 0.12 -5.31 18.17
C LYS A 62 -1.09 -4.90 17.32
N THR A 63 -1.91 -3.97 17.81
CA THR A 63 -3.06 -3.44 17.05
C THR A 63 -2.64 -2.78 15.76
N ALA A 64 -1.58 -1.96 15.75
CA ALA A 64 -1.08 -1.33 14.54
C ALA A 64 -0.65 -2.36 13.49
N VAL A 65 0.09 -3.40 13.90
CA VAL A 65 0.53 -4.47 12.98
C VAL A 65 -0.65 -5.27 12.43
N VAL A 66 -1.68 -5.53 13.23
CA VAL A 66 -2.90 -6.21 12.76
C VAL A 66 -3.64 -5.36 11.74
N ILE A 67 -3.76 -4.05 11.96
CA ILE A 67 -4.41 -3.13 11.00
C ILE A 67 -3.63 -3.10 9.67
N PHE A 68 -2.30 -2.96 9.72
CA PHE A 68 -1.47 -3.00 8.51
C PHE A 68 -1.56 -4.34 7.76
N THR A 69 -1.64 -5.45 8.49
CA THR A 69 -1.80 -6.77 7.89
C THR A 69 -3.15 -6.91 7.20
N ALA A 70 -4.24 -6.45 7.84
CA ALA A 70 -5.58 -6.46 7.27
C ALA A 70 -5.69 -5.57 6.03
N GLU A 71 -5.09 -4.37 6.07
CA GLU A 71 -5.02 -3.45 4.94
C GLU A 71 -4.31 -4.09 3.74
N TYR A 72 -3.18 -4.75 3.98
CA TYR A 72 -2.45 -5.44 2.92
C TYR A 72 -3.25 -6.58 2.29
N LEU A 73 -3.96 -7.38 3.09
CA LEU A 73 -4.82 -8.45 2.57
C LEU A 73 -5.96 -7.89 1.72
N ALA A 74 -6.58 -6.79 2.15
CA ALA A 74 -7.62 -6.11 1.37
C ALA A 74 -7.06 -5.55 0.05
N ALA A 75 -5.91 -4.90 0.08
CA ALA A 75 -5.23 -4.39 -1.11
C ALA A 75 -4.84 -5.54 -2.07
N GLY A 76 -4.33 -6.65 -1.53
CA GLY A 76 -3.97 -7.84 -2.29
C GLY A 76 -5.16 -8.51 -2.96
N LEU A 77 -6.31 -8.58 -2.29
CA LEU A 77 -7.56 -9.10 -2.87
C LEU A 77 -8.05 -8.23 -4.02
N ILE A 78 -8.05 -6.90 -3.84
CA ILE A 78 -8.44 -5.96 -4.90
C ILE A 78 -7.48 -6.10 -6.08
N PHE A 79 -6.18 -6.14 -5.82
CA PHE A 79 -5.16 -6.35 -6.83
C PHE A 79 -5.38 -7.66 -7.61
N PHE A 80 -5.69 -8.76 -6.92
CA PHE A 80 -5.96 -10.04 -7.55
C PHE A 80 -7.22 -10.01 -8.43
N ILE A 81 -8.28 -9.33 -7.99
CA ILE A 81 -9.51 -9.15 -8.78
C ILE A 81 -9.20 -8.36 -10.07
N ILE A 82 -8.43 -7.28 -9.97
CA ILE A 82 -8.03 -6.47 -11.13
C ILE A 82 -7.13 -7.31 -12.04
N PHE A 83 -6.14 -8.01 -11.49
CA PHE A 83 -5.21 -8.87 -12.24
C PHE A 83 -5.94 -9.97 -13.02
N ALA A 84 -6.94 -10.60 -12.41
CA ALA A 84 -7.78 -11.61 -13.08
C ALA A 84 -8.60 -11.01 -14.23
N GLN A 85 -9.00 -9.75 -14.13
CA GLN A 85 -9.73 -9.03 -15.19
C GLN A 85 -8.80 -8.46 -16.27
N SER A 86 -7.52 -8.24 -15.96
CA SER A 86 -6.53 -7.67 -16.88
C SER A 86 -6.01 -8.64 -17.95
N ILE A 87 -6.48 -9.89 -17.98
CA ILE A 87 -6.09 -10.89 -19.00
C ILE A 87 -6.53 -10.46 -20.42
N ASP A 88 -7.54 -9.59 -20.54
CA ASP A 88 -8.08 -9.09 -21.83
C ASP A 88 -7.56 -7.69 -22.25
N ILE A 89 -6.61 -7.09 -21.50
CA ILE A 89 -6.25 -5.66 -21.62
C ILE A 89 -4.84 -5.47 -22.26
N PRO A 90 -4.62 -4.42 -23.08
CA PRO A 90 -3.35 -4.14 -23.75
C PRO A 90 -2.11 -4.13 -22.83
N SER A 91 -0.98 -4.52 -23.43
CA SER A 91 0.30 -4.85 -22.80
C SER A 91 0.92 -3.81 -21.85
N THR A 92 0.48 -2.56 -21.87
CA THR A 92 1.08 -1.48 -21.08
C THR A 92 0.58 -1.47 -19.63
N GLU A 93 -0.72 -1.68 -19.39
CA GLU A 93 -1.28 -1.78 -18.02
C GLU A 93 -0.82 -3.06 -17.33
N VAL A 94 -0.70 -4.15 -18.09
CA VAL A 94 -0.24 -5.45 -17.60
C VAL A 94 1.18 -5.38 -17.02
N ARG A 95 2.06 -4.47 -17.50
CA ARG A 95 3.42 -4.30 -16.93
C ARG A 95 3.39 -3.74 -15.51
N LEU A 96 2.51 -2.77 -15.25
CA LEU A 96 2.36 -2.19 -13.91
C LEU A 96 1.75 -3.22 -12.95
N LEU A 97 0.73 -3.96 -13.40
CA LEU A 97 0.17 -5.06 -12.63
C LEU A 97 1.21 -6.14 -12.34
N THR A 98 1.99 -6.55 -13.34
CA THR A 98 3.06 -7.55 -13.17
C THR A 98 4.12 -7.07 -12.17
N CYS A 99 4.46 -5.79 -12.18
CA CYS A 99 5.37 -5.20 -11.19
C CYS A 99 4.82 -5.35 -9.77
N VAL A 100 3.55 -5.00 -9.55
CA VAL A 100 2.91 -5.14 -8.24
C VAL A 100 2.86 -6.61 -7.82
N ALA A 101 2.59 -7.54 -8.75
CA ALA A 101 2.62 -8.98 -8.49
C ALA A 101 4.02 -9.46 -8.07
N VAL A 102 5.08 -8.96 -8.70
CA VAL A 102 6.49 -9.29 -8.36
C VAL A 102 6.92 -8.64 -7.03
N CYS A 103 6.42 -7.44 -6.71
CA CYS A 103 6.68 -6.78 -5.43
C CYS A 103 5.88 -7.39 -4.27
N SER A 104 4.74 -8.02 -4.53
CA SER A 104 3.89 -8.67 -3.51
C SER A 104 4.64 -9.62 -2.57
N PRO A 105 5.45 -10.60 -3.02
CA PRO A 105 6.23 -11.45 -2.12
C PRO A 105 7.22 -10.68 -1.23
N LEU A 106 7.76 -9.55 -1.71
CA LEU A 106 8.66 -8.69 -0.94
C LEU A 106 7.90 -7.98 0.20
N ILE A 107 6.68 -7.50 -0.06
CA ILE A 107 5.84 -6.88 0.98
C ILE A 107 5.39 -7.92 2.01
N ILE A 108 5.09 -9.15 1.59
CA ILE A 108 4.74 -10.25 2.52
C ILE A 108 5.89 -10.52 3.50
N ALA A 109 7.14 -10.56 3.03
CA ALA A 109 8.30 -10.73 3.90
C ALA A 109 8.37 -9.63 4.99
N ARG A 110 8.06 -8.38 4.62
CA ARG A 110 7.97 -7.25 5.56
C ARG A 110 6.86 -7.42 6.59
N LEU A 111 5.69 -7.89 6.18
CA LEU A 111 4.58 -8.14 7.09
C LEU A 111 4.88 -9.27 8.07
N VAL A 112 5.45 -10.37 7.59
CA VAL A 112 5.87 -11.49 8.44
C VAL A 112 6.90 -11.03 9.46
N TYR A 113 7.87 -10.20 9.07
CA TYR A 113 8.82 -9.60 10.01
C TYR A 113 8.11 -8.70 11.04
N GLY A 114 7.16 -7.86 10.61
CA GLY A 114 6.37 -7.02 11.53
C GLY A 114 5.52 -7.83 12.51
N LEU A 115 4.91 -8.93 12.05
CA LEU A 115 4.16 -9.88 12.87
C LEU A 115 5.07 -10.58 13.87
N LEU A 116 6.25 -11.05 13.44
CA LEU A 116 7.26 -11.63 14.33
C LEU A 116 7.74 -10.60 15.35
N ALA A 117 8.03 -9.37 14.95
CA ALA A 117 8.45 -8.30 15.87
C ALA A 117 7.35 -7.94 16.88
N ALA A 118 6.07 -7.98 16.48
CA ALA A 118 4.95 -7.65 17.35
C ALA A 118 4.51 -8.80 18.26
N PHE A 119 4.55 -10.05 17.80
CA PHE A 119 4.02 -11.20 18.52
C PHE A 119 5.09 -12.09 19.15
N SER A 120 6.33 -12.06 18.65
CA SER A 120 7.44 -12.76 19.30
C SER A 120 7.85 -11.99 20.55
N ASN A 121 7.89 -12.69 21.69
CA ASN A 121 8.52 -12.18 22.91
C ASN A 121 10.06 -12.33 22.86
N ASP A 122 10.60 -12.79 21.73
CA ASP A 122 12.03 -13.00 21.55
C ASP A 122 12.72 -11.72 21.06
N LEU A 123 13.65 -11.20 21.87
CA LEU A 123 14.38 -9.95 21.65
C LEU A 123 15.13 -9.92 20.31
N ARG A 124 15.41 -11.08 19.71
CA ARG A 124 16.13 -11.21 18.42
C ARG A 124 15.40 -10.59 17.23
N PHE A 125 14.07 -10.51 17.29
CA PHE A 125 13.23 -9.93 16.24
C PHE A 125 12.78 -8.50 16.54
N ASN A 126 13.31 -7.91 17.61
CA ASN A 126 12.95 -6.55 17.98
C ASN A 126 13.49 -5.55 16.94
N LEU A 127 12.64 -4.63 16.49
CA LEU A 127 12.93 -3.62 15.47
C LEU A 127 14.08 -2.67 15.83
N LEU A 128 14.44 -2.56 17.12
CA LEU A 128 15.45 -1.62 17.61
C LEU A 128 16.65 -2.28 18.34
N ILE A 129 16.47 -3.46 18.95
CA ILE A 129 17.50 -4.14 19.78
C ILE A 129 17.79 -5.58 19.28
N GLY A 130 17.03 -6.04 18.28
CA GLY A 130 17.23 -7.35 17.66
C GLY A 130 18.48 -7.42 16.80
N ASN A 131 18.68 -8.56 16.13
CA ASN A 131 19.82 -8.73 15.25
C ASN A 131 19.72 -7.75 14.07
N THR A 132 20.57 -6.73 14.08
CA THR A 132 20.60 -5.66 13.06
C THR A 132 20.75 -6.22 11.65
N THR A 133 21.44 -7.35 11.48
CA THR A 133 21.59 -8.02 10.17
C THR A 133 20.25 -8.54 9.65
N ILE A 134 19.42 -9.12 10.51
CA ILE A 134 18.10 -9.64 10.13
C ILE A 134 17.19 -8.48 9.74
N TYR A 135 17.15 -7.42 10.54
CA TYR A 135 16.38 -6.22 10.22
C TYR A 135 16.82 -5.59 8.88
N PHE A 136 18.12 -5.44 8.69
CA PHE A 136 18.66 -4.83 7.48
C PHE A 136 18.34 -5.66 6.23
N VAL A 137 18.51 -6.98 6.29
CA VAL A 137 18.29 -7.85 5.12
C VAL A 137 16.80 -8.05 4.83
N LEU A 138 15.96 -8.27 5.83
CA LEU A 138 14.53 -8.53 5.61
C LEU A 138 13.71 -7.27 5.40
N SER A 139 14.02 -6.18 6.10
CA SER A 139 13.25 -4.94 6.01
C SER A 139 13.87 -3.97 4.99
N VAL A 140 15.12 -3.56 5.20
CA VAL A 140 15.73 -2.46 4.43
C VAL A 140 16.11 -2.88 3.01
N LEU A 141 16.81 -4.01 2.84
CA LEU A 141 17.23 -4.49 1.53
C LEU A 141 16.03 -4.83 0.64
N THR A 142 15.04 -5.54 1.21
CA THR A 142 13.76 -5.84 0.54
C THR A 142 13.04 -4.57 0.09
N GLU A 143 13.02 -3.53 0.91
CA GLU A 143 12.40 -2.24 0.60
C GLU A 143 13.10 -1.53 -0.56
N ILE A 144 14.44 -1.49 -0.56
CA ILE A 144 15.21 -0.89 -1.66
C ILE A 144 14.93 -1.62 -2.98
N ILE A 145 14.87 -2.95 -2.97
CA ILE A 145 14.58 -3.75 -4.17
C ILE A 145 13.16 -3.49 -4.66
N ALA A 146 12.16 -3.54 -3.77
CA ALA A 146 10.76 -3.33 -4.14
C ALA A 146 10.52 -1.91 -4.68
N VAL A 147 11.09 -0.89 -4.06
CA VAL A 147 11.01 0.51 -4.52
C VAL A 147 11.74 0.65 -5.86
N GLY A 148 12.93 0.08 -6.01
CA GLY A 148 13.70 0.12 -7.25
C GLY A 148 12.91 -0.44 -8.44
N ILE A 149 12.31 -1.62 -8.29
CA ILE A 149 11.46 -2.24 -9.32
C ILE A 149 10.25 -1.35 -9.63
N SER A 150 9.57 -0.86 -8.60
CA SER A 150 8.37 -0.02 -8.74
C SER A 150 8.68 1.30 -9.46
N VAL A 151 9.80 1.95 -9.14
CA VAL A 151 10.25 3.19 -9.78
C VAL A 151 10.64 2.93 -11.23
N VAL A 152 11.42 1.88 -11.51
CA VAL A 152 11.84 1.55 -12.88
C VAL A 152 10.63 1.28 -13.78
N VAL A 153 9.66 0.51 -13.30
CA VAL A 153 8.43 0.23 -14.06
C VAL A 153 7.55 1.46 -14.18
N GLY A 154 7.41 2.26 -13.12
CA GLY A 154 6.68 3.52 -13.15
C GLY A 154 7.25 4.54 -14.13
N LEU A 155 8.57 4.63 -14.24
CA LEU A 155 9.25 5.49 -15.23
C LEU A 155 9.24 4.90 -16.65
N SER A 156 9.09 3.58 -16.78
CA SER A 156 9.01 2.87 -18.08
C SER A 156 7.62 2.91 -18.72
N LEU A 157 6.64 3.53 -18.07
CA LEU A 157 5.33 3.78 -18.65
C LEU A 157 5.46 4.94 -19.66
N PRO A 158 5.14 4.73 -20.95
CA PRO A 158 5.20 5.80 -21.93
C PRO A 158 4.21 6.90 -21.56
N LYS A 159 4.69 8.16 -21.57
CA LYS A 159 3.85 9.35 -21.49
C LYS A 159 3.07 9.47 -22.79
N THR A 160 2.00 8.70 -22.97
CA THR A 160 1.10 8.83 -24.13
C THR A 160 0.29 10.13 -24.11
N LEU A 161 0.65 11.11 -23.26
CA LEU A 161 0.03 12.43 -23.20
C LEU A 161 0.70 13.48 -24.10
N GLU A 162 1.82 13.18 -24.77
CA GLU A 162 2.53 14.17 -25.61
C GLU A 162 2.38 13.96 -27.13
N LEU A 163 1.62 12.94 -27.58
CA LEU A 163 1.44 12.65 -29.02
C LEU A 163 0.05 13.01 -29.58
N ASP A 164 -0.85 13.51 -28.74
CA ASP A 164 -2.16 14.07 -29.13
C ASP A 164 -2.19 15.62 -29.04
N GLU A 165 -1.03 16.27 -29.13
CA GLU A 165 -0.92 17.74 -29.31
C GLU A 165 -0.18 18.09 -30.62
N ARG A 166 0.09 17.10 -31.48
CA ARG A 166 0.85 17.28 -32.73
C ARG A 166 0.18 16.67 -33.98
N ILE A 167 -1.12 16.35 -33.92
CA ILE A 167 -1.91 15.94 -35.10
C ILE A 167 -3.12 16.86 -35.22
#